data_AF-A0A916NH77-F1
#
_entry.id   AF-A0A916NH77-F1
#
_cell.length_a   1.000
_cell.length_b   1.000
_cell.length_c   1.000
_cell.angle_alpha   90.00
_cell.angle_beta   90.00
_cell.angle_gamma   90.00
#
_symmetry.space_group_name_H-M   'P 1'
#
loop_
_entity.id
_entity.type
_entity.pdbx_description
1 polymer ?
#
loop_
_entity_poly.entity_id
_entity_poly.type
_entity_poly.pdbx_seq_one_letter_code
_entity_poly.pdbx_strand_id
1 'polypeptide(L)'
;MELEGSYIQYAAGYDKDNISKSDIEKALNDLTEMDDEHGAFWIGIYGADTEEFVIEFHKSLTLFGNFGEEENYKIKLDEIESAKEFFFLLLNGEIDELREKLKNN
;
A
#
# COMPACT_ATOMS: atom_id res chain seq x y z
N MET A 1 4.53 -16.77 2.34
CA MET A 1 3.38 -16.63 1.41
C MET A 1 3.88 -16.86 0.00
N GLU A 2 3.15 -17.60 -0.83
CA GLU A 2 3.39 -17.62 -2.27
C GLU A 2 2.47 -16.58 -2.91
N LEU A 3 3.05 -15.58 -3.60
CA LEU A 3 2.29 -14.50 -4.23
C LEU A 3 1.81 -14.96 -5.61
N GLU A 4 0.50 -14.85 -5.86
CA GLU A 4 -0.08 -15.09 -7.18
C GLU A 4 -0.24 -13.81 -7.98
N GLY A 5 -0.48 -12.69 -7.30
CA GLY A 5 -0.69 -11.43 -7.97
C GLY A 5 -0.63 -10.22 -7.05
N SER A 6 -0.66 -9.06 -7.69
CA SER A 6 -0.66 -7.75 -7.06
C SER A 6 -1.42 -6.77 -7.93
N TYR A 7 -1.96 -5.71 -7.33
CA TYR A 7 -2.62 -4.64 -8.06
C TYR A 7 -2.40 -3.29 -7.38
N ILE A 8 -2.66 -2.23 -8.12
CA ILE A 8 -2.75 -0.86 -7.62
C ILE A 8 -4.04 -0.22 -8.12
N GLN A 9 -4.68 0.57 -7.27
CA GLN A 9 -5.87 1.33 -7.60
C GLN A 9 -5.79 2.73 -7.00
N TYR A 10 -6.20 3.73 -7.78
CA TYR A 10 -6.17 5.14 -7.40
C TYR A 10 -7.59 5.58 -7.13
N ALA A 11 -7.78 6.47 -6.15
CA ALA A 11 -9.08 7.08 -5.90
C ALA A 11 -9.60 7.87 -7.13
N ALA A 12 -8.69 8.32 -8.00
CA ALA A 12 -9.01 8.98 -9.27
C ALA A 12 -9.44 8.02 -10.41
N GLY A 13 -9.54 6.71 -10.17
CA GLY A 13 -10.07 5.74 -11.14
C GLY A 13 -9.05 5.10 -12.10
N TYR A 14 -7.76 5.10 -11.73
CA TYR A 14 -6.74 4.29 -12.41
C TYR A 14 -6.56 2.96 -11.67
N ASP A 15 -6.45 1.86 -12.41
CA ASP A 15 -6.13 0.54 -11.87
C ASP A 15 -5.12 -0.19 -12.76
N LYS A 16 -4.31 -1.06 -12.15
CA LYS A 16 -3.36 -1.93 -12.84
C LYS A 16 -3.06 -3.17 -12.03
N ASP A 17 -3.04 -4.32 -12.69
CA ASP A 17 -2.57 -5.61 -12.15
C ASP A 17 -1.07 -5.87 -12.43
N ASN A 18 -0.49 -6.83 -11.72
CA ASN A 18 0.89 -7.28 -11.83
C ASN A 18 1.88 -6.12 -11.68
N ILE A 19 1.77 -5.43 -10.56
CA ILE A 19 2.53 -4.20 -10.31
C ILE A 19 3.98 -4.50 -9.92
N SER A 20 4.84 -3.52 -10.22
CA SER A 20 6.27 -3.55 -9.96
C SER A 20 6.68 -2.43 -9.00
N LYS A 21 7.93 -2.45 -8.54
CA LYS A 21 8.47 -1.37 -7.70
C LYS A 21 8.39 0.00 -8.37
N SER A 22 8.53 0.08 -9.69
CA SER A 22 8.39 1.36 -10.41
C SER A 22 6.94 1.87 -10.43
N ASP A 23 5.94 1.00 -10.33
CA ASP A 23 4.55 1.44 -10.23
C ASP A 23 4.26 2.09 -8.87
N ILE A 24 4.89 1.57 -7.80
CA ILE A 24 4.85 2.18 -6.45
C ILE A 24 5.49 3.57 -6.48
N GLU A 25 6.69 3.68 -7.05
CA GLU A 25 7.40 4.96 -7.16
C GLU A 25 6.58 5.98 -7.96
N LYS A 26 5.96 5.54 -9.06
CA LYS A 26 5.06 6.38 -9.84
C LYS A 26 3.87 6.84 -9.00
N ALA A 27 3.23 5.96 -8.24
CA ALA A 27 2.06 6.30 -7.43
C ALA A 27 2.38 7.31 -6.34
N LEU A 28 3.52 7.16 -5.65
CA LEU A 28 3.98 8.12 -4.65
C LEU A 28 4.27 9.49 -5.27
N ASN A 29 4.86 9.54 -6.47
CA ASN A 29 5.10 10.78 -7.19
C ASN A 29 3.79 11.40 -7.69
N ASP A 30 2.88 10.61 -8.27
CA ASP A 30 1.59 11.11 -8.74
C ASP A 30 0.77 11.70 -7.58
N LEU A 31 0.85 11.11 -6.38
CA LEU A 31 0.14 11.56 -5.19
C LEU A 31 0.47 13.02 -4.81
N THR A 32 1.66 13.53 -5.14
CA THR A 32 2.03 14.93 -4.89
C THR A 32 1.24 15.91 -5.76
N GLU A 33 0.84 15.45 -6.95
CA GLU A 33 0.16 16.26 -7.98
C GLU A 33 -1.37 16.12 -7.93
N MET A 34 -1.89 15.15 -7.18
CA MET A 34 -3.34 14.96 -7.01
C MET A 34 -3.97 16.07 -6.18
N ASP A 35 -5.25 16.35 -6.42
CA ASP A 35 -6.03 17.18 -5.51
C ASP A 35 -6.29 16.46 -4.17
N ASP A 36 -6.82 17.19 -3.19
CA ASP A 36 -7.05 16.63 -1.85
C ASP A 36 -8.28 15.71 -1.80
N GLU A 37 -9.17 15.76 -2.80
CA GLU A 37 -10.39 14.92 -2.89
C GLU A 37 -10.07 13.51 -3.40
N HIS A 38 -9.12 13.40 -4.34
CA HIS A 38 -8.71 12.15 -4.99
C HIS A 38 -7.28 11.73 -4.64
N GLY A 39 -6.66 12.38 -3.66
CA GLY A 39 -5.29 12.14 -3.23
C GLY A 39 -5.13 10.86 -2.43
N ALA A 40 -5.43 9.71 -3.01
CA ALA A 40 -5.20 8.40 -2.41
C ALA A 40 -4.99 7.29 -3.45
N PHE A 41 -4.23 6.28 -3.07
CA PHE A 41 -4.11 5.01 -3.79
C PHE A 41 -3.97 3.86 -2.81
N TRP A 42 -4.28 2.64 -3.27
CA TRP A 42 -4.03 1.43 -2.51
C TRP A 42 -3.40 0.36 -3.38
N ILE A 43 -2.61 -0.49 -2.74
CA ILE A 43 -1.93 -1.63 -3.32
C ILE A 43 -2.35 -2.85 -2.54
N GLY A 44 -2.79 -3.89 -3.25
CA GLY A 44 -3.04 -5.18 -2.66
C GLY A 44 -2.16 -6.28 -3.27
N ILE A 45 -1.89 -7.29 -2.47
CA ILE A 45 -1.28 -8.56 -2.90
C ILE A 45 -2.16 -9.72 -2.44
N TYR A 46 -2.16 -10.80 -3.23
CA TYR A 46 -2.93 -11.99 -2.93
C TYR A 46 -2.20 -13.25 -3.38
N GLY A 47 -2.55 -14.37 -2.74
CA GLY A 47 -2.09 -15.72 -3.05
C GLY A 47 -3.26 -16.70 -3.02
N ALA A 48 -3.07 -17.90 -3.58
CA ALA A 48 -4.14 -18.88 -3.84
C ALA A 48 -5.04 -19.17 -2.63
N ASP A 49 -4.45 -19.25 -1.45
CA ASP A 49 -5.07 -19.73 -0.20
C ASP A 49 -4.95 -18.71 0.94
N THR A 50 -4.71 -17.44 0.63
CA THR A 50 -4.47 -16.38 1.64
C THR A 50 -5.40 -15.22 1.47
N GLU A 51 -5.78 -14.60 2.59
CA GLU A 51 -6.44 -13.30 2.58
C GLU A 51 -5.58 -12.26 1.84
N GLU A 52 -6.26 -11.33 1.17
CA GLU A 52 -5.64 -10.20 0.50
C GLU A 52 -5.02 -9.26 1.54
N PHE A 53 -3.79 -8.82 1.30
CA PHE A 53 -3.14 -7.80 2.12
C PHE A 53 -3.13 -6.49 1.36
N VAL A 54 -3.70 -5.44 1.95
CA VAL A 54 -3.85 -4.13 1.31
C VAL A 54 -3.17 -3.06 2.14
N ILE A 55 -2.37 -2.21 1.49
CA ILE A 55 -1.96 -0.92 2.02
C ILE A 55 -2.62 0.19 1.22
N GLU A 56 -3.26 1.13 1.92
CA GLU A 56 -3.83 2.34 1.36
C GLU A 56 -3.06 3.55 1.90
N PHE A 57 -2.74 4.50 1.03
CA PHE A 57 -2.01 5.70 1.40
C PHE A 57 -2.67 6.96 0.84
N HIS A 58 -2.84 7.93 1.72
CA HIS A 58 -3.47 9.21 1.41
C HIS A 58 -2.40 10.30 1.33
N LYS A 59 -2.63 11.29 0.47
CA LYS A 59 -1.83 12.52 0.34
C LYS A 59 -1.70 13.26 1.68
N SER A 60 -2.67 13.06 2.57
CA SER A 60 -2.61 13.55 3.94
C SER A 60 -1.48 12.94 4.77
N LEU A 61 -0.69 11.98 4.27
CA LEU A 61 0.33 11.19 4.99
C LEU A 61 -0.27 10.17 5.97
N THR A 62 -1.51 9.75 5.72
CA THR A 62 -2.16 8.70 6.51
C THR A 62 -2.04 7.40 5.75
N LEU A 63 -1.47 6.38 6.39
CA LEU A 63 -1.33 5.03 5.85
C LEU A 63 -2.26 4.10 6.61
N PHE A 64 -3.03 3.32 5.87
CA PHE A 64 -3.89 2.27 6.38
C PHE A 64 -3.39 0.92 5.89
N GLY A 65 -3.42 -0.07 6.77
CA GLY A 65 -3.07 -1.45 6.45
C GLY A 65 -4.23 -2.37 6.81
N ASN A 66 -4.70 -3.17 5.85
CA ASN A 66 -5.76 -4.16 6.06
C ASN A 66 -5.20 -5.55 5.77
N PHE A 67 -5.17 -6.41 6.79
CA PHE A 67 -4.54 -7.73 6.75
C PHE A 67 -5.50 -8.84 7.15
N GLY A 68 -6.78 -8.68 6.81
CA GLY A 68 -7.88 -9.57 7.21
C GLY A 68 -8.89 -8.86 8.12
N GLU A 69 -9.95 -9.57 8.49
CA GLU A 69 -11.14 -8.98 9.15
C GLU A 69 -10.83 -8.24 10.47
N GLU A 70 -9.85 -8.71 11.25
CA GLU A 70 -9.53 -8.16 12.57
C GLU A 70 -8.17 -7.43 12.63
N GLU A 71 -7.39 -7.43 11.55
CA GLU A 71 -6.03 -6.90 11.54
C GLU A 71 -5.94 -5.61 10.70
N ASN A 72 -6.30 -4.49 11.32
CA ASN A 72 -6.28 -3.17 10.69
C ASN A 72 -5.32 -2.20 11.40
N TYR A 73 -4.53 -1.48 10.61
CA TYR A 73 -3.54 -0.50 11.06
C TYR A 73 -3.88 0.89 10.52
N LYS A 74 -3.56 1.92 11.31
CA LYS A 74 -3.64 3.31 10.89
C LYS A 74 -2.48 4.08 11.51
N ILE A 75 -1.57 4.55 10.67
CA ILE A 75 -0.40 5.32 11.10
C ILE A 75 -0.31 6.65 10.35
N LYS A 76 0.43 7.60 10.93
CA LYS A 76 0.74 8.88 10.33
C LYS A 76 2.24 8.92 10.01
N LEU A 77 2.58 9.26 8.77
CA LEU A 77 3.96 9.42 8.33
C LEU A 77 4.34 10.91 8.31
N ASP A 78 5.65 11.18 8.37
CA ASP A 78 6.18 12.54 8.32
C ASP A 78 6.30 13.08 6.87
N GLU A 79 6.47 12.19 5.90
CA GLU A 79 6.60 12.51 4.48
C GLU A 79 6.16 11.37 3.57
N ILE A 80 5.83 11.68 2.30
CA ILE A 80 5.36 10.70 1.31
C ILE A 80 6.39 9.60 1.06
N GLU A 81 7.68 9.95 0.98
CA GLU A 81 8.75 8.99 0.69
C GLU A 81 8.85 7.89 1.76
N SER A 82 8.46 8.18 3.01
CA SER A 82 8.45 7.19 4.09
C SER A 82 7.48 6.03 3.84
N ALA A 83 6.44 6.23 3.01
CA ALA A 83 5.49 5.17 2.67
C ALA A 83 6.10 4.08 1.76
N LYS A 84 7.17 4.41 1.03
CA LYS A 84 7.82 3.53 0.04
C LYS A 84 8.22 2.18 0.62
N GLU A 85 8.79 2.20 1.81
CA GLU A 85 9.27 0.97 2.47
C GLU A 85 8.12 0.01 2.78
N PHE A 86 6.98 0.52 3.26
CA PHE A 86 5.80 -0.31 3.55
C PHE A 86 5.28 -1.01 2.30
N PHE A 87 5.18 -0.28 1.19
CA PHE A 87 4.76 -0.86 -0.09
C PHE A 87 5.79 -1.85 -0.65
N PHE A 88 7.08 -1.62 -0.44
CA PHE A 88 8.13 -2.55 -0.87
C PHE A 88 8.11 -3.85 -0.06
N LEU A 89 7.89 -3.79 1.25
CA LEU A 89 7.71 -4.97 2.09
C LEU A 89 6.46 -5.75 1.66
N LEU A 90 5.34 -5.04 1.42
CA LEU A 90 4.11 -5.66 0.91
C LEU A 90 4.36 -6.38 -0.42
N LEU A 91 4.92 -5.71 -1.41
CA LEU A 91 5.12 -6.28 -2.74
C LEU A 91 6.10 -7.47 -2.75
N ASN A 92 7.05 -7.51 -1.81
CA ASN A 92 7.96 -8.65 -1.63
C ASN A 92 7.34 -9.81 -0.83
N GLY A 93 6.14 -9.64 -0.27
CA GLY A 93 5.49 -10.62 0.60
C GLY A 93 6.12 -10.72 2.00
N GLU A 94 6.86 -9.69 2.43
CA GLU A 94 7.53 -9.59 3.74
C GLU A 94 6.53 -9.15 4.82
N ILE A 95 5.42 -9.89 4.94
CA ILE A 95 4.24 -9.50 5.74
C ILE A 95 4.56 -9.39 7.24
N ASP A 96 5.38 -10.27 7.79
CA ASP A 96 5.71 -10.24 9.21
C ASP A 96 6.53 -8.98 9.58
N GLU A 97 7.49 -8.61 8.74
CA GLU A 97 8.28 -7.38 8.90
C GLU A 97 7.40 -6.13 8.72
N LEU A 98 6.51 -6.15 7.73
CA LEU A 98 5.53 -5.09 7.50
C LEU A 98 4.63 -4.88 8.73
N ARG A 99 4.12 -5.96 9.34
CA ARG A 99 3.31 -5.91 10.56
C ARG A 99 4.08 -5.31 11.73
N GLU A 100 5.32 -5.74 11.94
CA GLU A 100 6.17 -5.17 13.00
C GLU A 100 6.39 -3.68 12.79
N LYS A 101 6.63 -3.25 11.55
CA LYS A 101 6.81 -1.84 11.21
C LYS A 101 5.56 -1.01 11.45
N LEU A 102 4.38 -1.53 11.06
CA LEU A 102 3.08 -0.87 11.28
C LEU A 102 2.73 -0.73 12.77
N LYS A 103 3.12 -1.69 13.62
CA LYS A 103 2.87 -1.64 15.07
C LYS A 103 3.76 -0.64 15.81
N ASN A 104 4.93 -0.32 15.26
CA ASN A 104 5.95 0.50 15.91
C ASN A 104 5.96 1.96 15.43
N ASN A 105 5.04 2.35 14.54
CA ASN A 105 4.80 3.73 14.09
C ASN A 105 3.63 4.34 14.88
#